data_AF-A0A644XLU0-F1
#
_entry.id   AF-A0A644XLU0-F1
#
_cell.length_a   1.000
_cell.length_b   1.000
_cell.length_c   1.000
_cell.angle_alpha   90.00
_cell.angle_beta   90.00
_cell.angle_gamma   90.00
#
_symmetry.space_group_name_H-M   'P 1'
#
loop_
_entity.id
_entity.type
_entity.pdbx_description
1 polymer ?
#
loop_
_entity_poly.entity_id
_entity_poly.type
_entity_poly.pdbx_seq_one_letter_code
_entity_poly.pdbx_strand_id
1 'polypeptide(L)'
;MGPQLAVRLNAGFVPIRKPGKLPYKVIEEKYTKEYGEDTIQIHEDALTKEDVVLIHDDLLATGGTMVAAHKLVKKMDVKKIYINFLIELEALHGRSLFPDEVELDTILRFEI
;
A
#
# COMPACT_ATOMS: atom_id res chain seq x y z
N MET A 1 -10.52 -7.51 1.11
CA MET A 1 -9.69 -8.58 0.55
C MET A 1 -8.39 -8.77 1.32
N GLY A 2 -7.71 -7.69 1.74
CA GLY A 2 -6.49 -7.78 2.57
C GLY A 2 -6.57 -8.72 3.79
N PRO A 3 -7.58 -8.61 4.67
CA PRO A 3 -7.70 -9.51 5.82
C PRO A 3 -7.86 -10.98 5.42
N GLN A 4 -8.60 -11.26 4.34
CA GLN A 4 -8.81 -12.61 3.84
C GLN A 4 -7.51 -13.23 3.31
N LEU A 5 -6.66 -12.43 2.64
CA LEU A 5 -5.34 -12.86 2.20
C LEU A 5 -4.43 -13.19 3.41
N ALA A 6 -4.41 -12.31 4.42
CA ALA A 6 -3.62 -12.52 5.63
C ALA A 6 -4.00 -13.83 6.34
N VAL A 7 -5.29 -14.13 6.48
CA VAL A 7 -5.78 -15.40 7.04
C VAL A 7 -5.28 -16.60 6.23
N ARG A 8 -5.38 -16.54 4.89
CA ARG A 8 -4.95 -17.65 4.01
C ARG A 8 -3.43 -17.87 4.03
N LEU A 9 -2.66 -16.80 4.22
CA LEU A 9 -1.20 -16.84 4.32
C LEU A 9 -0.71 -17.14 5.75
N ASN A 10 -1.61 -17.28 6.72
CA ASN A 10 -1.28 -17.38 8.14
C ASN A 10 -0.36 -16.23 8.61
N ALA A 11 -0.70 -15.01 8.18
CA ALA A 11 0.05 -13.79 8.45
C ALA A 11 -0.76 -12.79 9.29
N GLY A 12 -0.09 -11.79 9.85
CA GLY A 12 -0.73 -10.64 10.46
C GLY A 12 -1.44 -9.76 9.42
N PHE A 13 -2.45 -9.01 9.86
CA PHE A 13 -3.10 -7.99 9.05
C PHE A 13 -2.91 -6.61 9.70
N VAL A 14 -2.33 -5.68 8.96
CA VAL A 14 -2.08 -4.30 9.42
C VAL A 14 -2.85 -3.32 8.54
N PRO A 15 -3.80 -2.55 9.10
CA PRO A 15 -4.55 -1.57 8.31
C PRO A 15 -3.78 -0.25 8.17
N ILE A 16 -3.72 0.26 6.94
CA ILE A 16 -3.39 1.67 6.66
C ILE A 16 -4.70 2.45 6.57
N ARG A 17 -4.78 3.60 7.25
CA ARG A 17 -6.03 4.35 7.41
C ARG A 17 -5.82 5.85 7.26
N LYS A 18 -6.91 6.57 7.02
CA LYS A 18 -6.92 8.04 7.08
C LYS A 18 -6.68 8.56 8.51
N PRO A 19 -6.23 9.82 8.67
CA PRO A 19 -6.01 10.44 9.97
C PRO A 19 -7.16 10.29 10.96
N GLY A 20 -6.80 10.02 12.22
CA GLY A 20 -7.73 9.93 13.34
C GLY A 20 -8.56 8.64 13.40
N LYS A 21 -8.24 7.64 12.57
CA LYS A 21 -8.91 6.32 12.58
C LYS A 21 -8.17 5.23 13.34
N LEU A 22 -6.89 5.44 13.61
CA LEU A 22 -6.02 4.50 14.31
C LEU A 22 -5.89 4.92 15.79
N PRO A 23 -6.14 4.03 16.76
CA PRO A 23 -6.23 4.40 18.19
C PRO A 23 -4.87 4.48 18.92
N TYR A 24 -3.78 4.12 18.26
CA TYR A 24 -2.43 4.09 18.84
C TYR A 24 -1.55 5.11 18.12
N LYS A 25 -0.29 5.25 18.53
CA LYS A 25 0.67 6.12 17.86
C LYS A 25 0.87 5.69 16.41
N VAL A 26 1.05 6.68 15.54
CA VAL A 26 1.09 6.49 14.09
C VAL A 26 2.29 7.19 13.48
N ILE A 27 2.78 6.62 12.38
CA ILE A 27 3.54 7.35 11.38
C ILE A 27 2.61 7.69 10.21
N GLU A 28 2.89 8.79 9.51
CA GLU A 28 2.05 9.29 8.43
C GLU A 28 2.83 9.65 7.17
N GLU A 29 2.13 9.59 6.03
CA GLU A 29 2.63 10.02 4.74
C GLU A 29 1.55 10.83 4.02
N LYS A 30 1.96 12.00 3.53
CA LYS A 30 1.13 12.88 2.71
C LYS A 30 1.37 12.56 1.24
N TYR A 31 0.33 12.68 0.43
CA TYR A 31 0.45 12.54 -1.01
C TYR A 31 -0.51 13.48 -1.73
N THR A 32 -0.05 13.94 -2.90
CA THR A 32 -0.80 14.86 -3.75
C THR A 32 -1.81 14.10 -4.59
N LYS A 33 -3.00 14.68 -4.72
CA LYS A 33 -4.04 14.28 -5.67
C LYS A 33 -4.21 15.36 -6.73
N GLU A 34 -5.04 15.10 -7.73
CA GLU A 34 -5.42 16.10 -8.74
C GLU A 34 -5.94 17.39 -8.11
N TYR A 35 -6.69 17.26 -7.01
CA TYR A 35 -7.18 18.38 -6.22
C TYR A 35 -6.83 18.20 -4.75
N GLY A 36 -5.69 18.75 -4.35
CA GLY A 36 -5.25 18.85 -2.96
C GLY A 36 -4.34 17.72 -2.49
N GLU A 37 -4.18 17.61 -1.17
CA GLU A 37 -3.39 16.58 -0.52
C GLU A 37 -4.29 15.66 0.32
N ASP A 38 -3.89 14.41 0.44
CA ASP A 38 -4.48 13.48 1.40
C ASP A 38 -3.35 12.87 2.25
N THR A 39 -3.72 12.21 3.33
CA THR A 39 -2.77 11.62 4.29
C THR A 39 -3.23 10.22 4.65
N ILE A 40 -2.27 9.33 4.83
CA ILE A 40 -2.50 7.98 5.33
C ILE A 40 -1.58 7.71 6.52
N GLN A 41 -2.01 6.81 7.38
CA GLN A 41 -1.41 6.49 8.67
C GLN A 41 -1.35 4.98 8.87
N ILE A 42 -0.31 4.54 9.56
CA ILE A 42 -0.10 3.17 10.05
C ILE A 42 0.40 3.25 11.49
N HIS A 43 0.06 2.27 12.33
CA HIS A 43 0.59 2.25 13.70
C HIS A 43 2.12 2.06 13.70
N GLU A 44 2.81 2.77 14.58
CA GLU A 44 4.28 2.75 14.64
C GLU A 44 4.86 1.40 15.11
N ASP A 45 4.05 0.59 15.80
CA ASP A 45 4.40 -0.71 16.35
C ASP A 45 3.92 -1.88 15.48
N ALA A 46 3.36 -1.60 14.30
CA ALA A 46 2.70 -2.63 13.51
C ALA A 46 3.65 -3.60 12.80
N LEU A 47 4.89 -3.19 12.53
CA LEU A 47 5.87 -3.91 11.71
C LEU A 47 7.27 -3.79 12.32
N THR A 48 8.11 -4.76 12.00
CA THR A 48 9.49 -4.91 12.43
C THR A 48 10.40 -5.13 11.24
N LYS A 49 11.71 -4.97 11.45
CA LYS A 49 12.71 -5.16 10.39
C LYS A 49 12.78 -6.58 9.81
N GLU A 50 12.25 -7.58 10.50
CA GLU A 50 12.24 -8.96 10.03
C GLU A 50 11.03 -9.27 9.14
N ASP A 51 10.04 -8.37 9.11
CA ASP A 51 8.78 -8.61 8.42
C ASP A 51 8.93 -8.56 6.90
N VAL A 52 8.24 -9.49 6.25
CA VAL A 52 8.03 -9.49 4.81
C VAL A 52 6.57 -9.06 4.58
N VAL A 53 6.39 -7.92 3.92
CA VAL A 53 5.09 -7.24 3.83
C VAL A 53 4.53 -7.36 2.43
N LEU A 54 3.26 -7.74 2.32
CA LEU A 54 2.46 -7.58 1.12
C LEU A 54 1.49 -6.41 1.33
N ILE A 55 1.63 -5.35 0.54
CA ILE A 55 0.65 -4.26 0.49
C ILE A 55 -0.36 -4.59 -0.61
N HIS A 56 -1.63 -4.58 -0.26
CA HIS A 56 -2.71 -5.03 -1.13
C HIS A 56 -3.81 -3.99 -1.22
N ASP A 57 -4.32 -3.77 -2.42
CA ASP A 57 -5.56 -3.03 -2.67
C ASP A 57 -6.38 -3.70 -3.78
N ASP A 58 -7.64 -3.29 -3.94
CA ASP A 58 -8.49 -3.86 -4.99
C ASP A 58 -8.12 -3.35 -6.39
N LEU A 59 -7.84 -2.06 -6.55
CA LEU A 59 -7.69 -1.40 -7.84
C LEU A 59 -6.46 -0.50 -7.94
N LEU A 60 -5.61 -0.75 -8.93
CA LEU A 60 -4.59 0.19 -9.38
C LEU A 60 -5.19 1.14 -10.43
N ALA A 61 -5.46 2.37 -10.01
CA ALA A 61 -5.80 3.49 -10.88
C ALA A 61 -4.55 4.36 -11.15
N THR A 62 -4.46 5.55 -10.56
CA THR A 62 -3.30 6.44 -10.72
C THR A 62 -2.09 6.03 -9.88
N GLY A 63 -2.25 5.19 -8.85
CA GLY A 63 -1.15 4.65 -8.03
C GLY A 63 -0.71 5.51 -6.84
N GLY A 64 -1.11 6.79 -6.75
CA GLY A 64 -0.60 7.73 -5.74
C GLY A 64 -0.76 7.26 -4.28
N THR A 65 -1.94 6.73 -3.92
CA THR A 65 -2.19 6.21 -2.57
C THR A 65 -1.27 5.03 -2.22
N MET A 66 -1.03 4.12 -3.17
CA MET A 66 -0.19 2.96 -2.94
C MET A 66 1.29 3.34 -2.86
N VAL A 67 1.75 4.32 -3.64
CA VAL A 67 3.12 4.86 -3.50
C VAL A 67 3.33 5.47 -2.11
N ALA A 68 2.33 6.18 -1.58
CA ALA A 68 2.38 6.68 -0.21
C ALA A 68 2.43 5.53 0.82
N ALA A 69 1.64 4.47 0.60
CA ALA A 69 1.64 3.29 1.47
C ALA A 69 3.00 2.57 1.45
N HIS A 70 3.61 2.42 0.27
CA HIS A 70 4.95 1.88 0.11
C HIS A 70 5.98 2.71 0.87
N LYS A 71 5.93 4.05 0.78
CA LYS A 71 6.82 4.94 1.54
C LYS A 71 6.64 4.79 3.05
N LEU A 72 5.40 4.68 3.54
CA LEU A 72 5.14 4.41 4.97
C LEU A 72 5.80 3.13 5.44
N VAL A 73 5.57 2.03 4.73
CA VAL A 73 6.12 0.72 5.10
C VAL A 73 7.65 0.71 4.98
N LYS A 74 8.22 1.39 3.97
CA LYS A 74 9.67 1.54 3.80
C LYS A 74 10.33 2.29 4.97
N LYS A 75 9.65 3.27 5.59
CA LYS A 75 10.15 3.95 6.81
C LYS A 75 10.25 3.04 8.03
N MET A 76 9.54 1.91 8.04
CA MET A 76 9.57 0.93 9.13
C MET A 76 10.71 -0.10 8.98
N ASP A 77 11.56 0.06 7.96
CA ASP A 77 12.78 -0.74 7.73
C ASP A 77 12.53 -2.26 7.62
N VAL A 78 11.38 -2.63 7.06
CA VAL A 78 10.98 -4.04 6.88
C VAL A 78 11.89 -4.76 5.89
N LYS A 79 12.00 -6.09 6.06
CA LYS A 79 12.92 -6.93 5.27
C LYS A 79 12.65 -6.90 3.77
N LYS A 80 11.38 -6.92 3.37
CA LYS A 80 10.96 -6.88 1.96
C LYS A 80 9.51 -6.41 1.83
N ILE A 81 9.21 -5.70 0.74
CA ILE A 81 7.88 -5.23 0.40
C ILE A 81 7.47 -5.78 -0.97
N TYR A 82 6.26 -6.34 -1.03
CA TYR A 82 5.56 -6.71 -2.26
C TYR A 82 4.31 -5.86 -2.38
N ILE A 83 3.86 -5.60 -3.61
CA ILE A 83 2.61 -4.89 -3.86
C ILE A 83 1.76 -5.70 -4.83
N ASN A 84 0.48 -5.87 -4.51
CA ASN A 84 -0.44 -6.43 -5.49
C ASN A 84 -1.82 -5.76 -5.52
N PHE A 85 -2.47 -5.93 -6.67
CA PHE A 85 -3.84 -5.47 -6.89
C PHE A 85 -4.67 -6.57 -7.54
N LEU A 86 -5.98 -6.53 -7.32
CA LEU A 86 -6.89 -7.39 -8.08
C LEU A 86 -7.04 -6.88 -9.52
N ILE A 87 -7.20 -5.56 -9.69
CA ILE A 87 -7.51 -4.93 -10.97
C ILE A 87 -6.51 -3.81 -11.26
N GLU A 88 -6.15 -3.63 -12.53
CA GLU A 88 -5.37 -2.50 -13.04
C GLU A 88 -6.08 -1.83 -14.21
N LEU A 89 -6.11 -0.49 -14.20
CA LEU A 89 -6.56 0.36 -15.31
C LEU A 89 -5.34 0.86 -16.08
N GLU A 90 -5.00 0.21 -17.19
CA GLU A 90 -3.71 0.44 -17.88
C GLU A 90 -3.60 1.86 -18.48
N ALA A 91 -4.72 2.43 -18.91
CA ALA A 91 -4.78 3.78 -19.48
C ALA A 91 -4.39 4.90 -18.49
N LEU A 92 -4.39 4.62 -17.18
CA LEU A 92 -4.00 5.58 -16.15
C LEU A 92 -2.50 5.53 -15.81
N HIS A 93 -1.77 4.60 -16.43
CA HIS A 93 -0.32 4.45 -16.27
C HIS A 93 0.17 4.38 -14.82
N GLY A 94 -0.65 3.86 -13.88
CA GLY A 94 -0.36 3.90 -12.45
C GLY A 94 0.95 3.22 -12.05
N ARG A 95 1.38 2.17 -12.77
CA ARG A 95 2.67 1.49 -12.56
C ARG A 95 3.87 2.42 -12.68
N SER A 96 3.79 3.45 -13.52
CA SER A 96 4.90 4.39 -13.75
C SER A 96 5.28 5.23 -12.53
N LEU A 97 4.40 5.30 -11.51
CA LEU A 97 4.69 6.04 -10.28
C LEU A 97 5.53 5.23 -9.28
N PHE A 98 5.70 3.93 -9.48
CA PHE A 98 6.45 3.08 -8.58
C PHE A 98 7.93 3.07 -8.96
N PRO A 99 8.85 3.07 -7.97
CA PRO A 99 10.26 2.85 -8.23
C PRO A 99 10.52 1.48 -8.90
N ASP A 100 11.58 1.38 -9.70
CA ASP A 100 11.94 0.16 -10.44
C ASP A 100 12.17 -1.06 -9.52
N GLU A 101 12.55 -0.83 -8.26
CA GLU A 101 12.75 -1.91 -7.29
C GLU A 101 11.46 -2.56 -6.77
N VAL A 102 10.28 -1.99 -7.08
CA VAL A 102 9.01 -2.47 -6.55
C VAL A 102 8.50 -3.67 -7.36
N GLU A 103 8.37 -4.81 -6.69
CA GLU A 103 7.69 -5.97 -7.24
C GLU A 103 6.16 -5.77 -7.17
N LEU A 104 5.56 -5.33 -8.29
CA LEU A 104 4.14 -5.04 -8.44
C LEU A 104 3.42 -6.07 -9.34
N ASP A 105 2.44 -6.78 -8.77
CA ASP A 105 1.62 -7.75 -9.49
C ASP A 105 0.13 -7.35 -9.56
N THR A 106 -0.53 -7.65 -10.69
CA THR A 106 -1.97 -7.40 -10.90
C THR A 106 -2.63 -8.61 -11.55
N ILE A 107 -3.81 -9.00 -11.05
CA ILE A 107 -4.50 -10.22 -11.52
C ILE A 107 -5.30 -9.97 -12.80
N LEU A 108 -6.05 -8.87 -12.84
CA LEU A 108 -6.88 -8.46 -13.97
C LEU A 108 -6.39 -7.12 -14.50
N ARG A 109 -6.35 -6.97 -15.83
CA ARG A 109 -5.95 -5.74 -16.50
C ARG A 109 -7.03 -5.33 -17.50
N PHE A 110 -7.36 -4.05 -17.48
CA PHE A 110 -8.34 -3.47 -18.40
C PHE A 110 -7.74 -2.28 -19.14
N GLU A 111 -7.89 -2.31 -20.45
CA GLU A 111 -7.69 -1.17 -21.36
C GLU A 111 -9.05 -0.45 -21.48
N ILE A 112 -9.30 0.55 -20.63
CA ILE A 112 -10.51 1.38 -20.67
C ILE A 112 -10.14 2.85 -20.71
#